data_AF-A0A955N8M6-F1
#
_entry.id   AF-A0A955N8M6-F1
#
_cell.length_a   1.000
_cell.length_b   1.000
_cell.length_c   1.000
_cell.angle_alpha   90.00
_cell.angle_beta   90.00
_cell.angle_gamma   90.00
#
_symmetry.space_group_name_H-M   'P 1'
#
loop_
_entity.id
_entity.type
_entity.pdbx_description
1 polymer ?
#
loop_
_entity_poly.entity_id
_entity_poly.type
_entity_poly.pdbx_seq_one_letter_code
_entity_poly.pdbx_strand_id
1 'polypeptide(L)'
;MKALQDAQDHAKSEIQARRDDQEEKYRDAIESLSAGVDIVDDGWFDGLSDGDKALLVRFSLRSDSNYKFLGSWRGYRVFTGKFMGRTTRRKSKGYMVNDHVGDVIESTVPRGSSFHVEEKELKAIMRISADSNEVDIHSARYRLYSQGGLSRDSIPYFAKQILEGES
;
A
#
# COMPACT_ATOMS: atom_id res chain seq x y z
N MET A 1 -41.71 8.94 -25.38
CA MET A 1 -40.25 9.18 -25.53
C MET A 1 -39.68 10.00 -24.38
N LYS A 2 -40.23 11.18 -24.05
CA LYS A 2 -39.71 12.03 -22.95
C LYS A 2 -39.62 11.34 -21.58
N ALA A 3 -40.67 10.65 -21.14
CA ALA A 3 -40.66 9.93 -19.85
C ALA A 3 -39.63 8.79 -19.74
N LEU A 4 -39.27 8.14 -20.86
CA LEU A 4 -38.23 7.11 -20.90
C LEU A 4 -36.82 7.74 -20.84
N GLN A 5 -36.66 8.91 -21.45
CA GLN A 5 -35.43 9.71 -21.37
C GLN A 5 -35.22 10.23 -19.95
N ASP A 6 -36.26 10.81 -19.34
CA ASP A 6 -36.20 11.34 -17.97
C ASP A 6 -35.88 10.24 -16.94
N ALA A 7 -36.44 9.03 -17.10
CA ALA A 7 -36.12 7.88 -16.24
C ALA A 7 -34.68 7.38 -16.42
N GLN A 8 -34.15 7.40 -17.64
CA GLN A 8 -32.75 7.04 -17.91
C GLN A 8 -31.77 8.06 -17.31
N ASP A 9 -32.09 9.34 -17.41
CA ASP A 9 -31.25 10.41 -16.88
C ASP A 9 -31.28 10.40 -15.35
N HIS A 10 -32.44 10.18 -14.72
CA HIS A 10 -32.55 9.97 -13.28
C HIS A 10 -31.70 8.78 -12.80
N ALA A 11 -31.80 7.62 -13.47
CA ALA A 11 -31.01 6.44 -13.11
C ALA A 11 -29.49 6.68 -13.25
N LYS A 12 -29.05 7.43 -14.28
CA LYS A 12 -27.65 7.81 -14.43
C LYS A 12 -27.19 8.74 -13.31
N SER A 13 -28.01 9.72 -12.93
CA SER A 13 -27.70 10.63 -11.83
C SER A 13 -27.57 9.90 -10.50
N GLU A 14 -28.46 8.94 -10.20
CA GLU A 14 -28.34 8.12 -8.98
C GLU A 14 -27.07 7.26 -8.97
N ILE A 15 -26.73 6.64 -10.10
CA ILE A 15 -25.49 5.87 -10.23
C ILE A 15 -24.27 6.77 -10.04
N GLN A 16 -24.29 7.98 -10.60
CA GLN A 16 -23.19 8.93 -10.45
C GLN A 16 -23.05 9.39 -9.00
N ALA A 17 -24.14 9.78 -8.35
CA ALA A 17 -24.13 10.19 -6.94
C ALA A 17 -23.57 9.09 -6.01
N ARG A 18 -23.93 7.82 -6.27
CA ARG A 18 -23.37 6.68 -5.52
C ARG A 18 -21.87 6.51 -5.76
N ARG A 19 -21.39 6.72 -6.99
CA ARG A 19 -19.96 6.64 -7.31
C ARG A 19 -19.17 7.75 -6.62
N ASP A 20 -19.72 8.96 -6.59
CA ASP A 20 -19.08 10.12 -5.98
C ASP A 20 -18.98 9.93 -4.45
N ASP A 21 -20.06 9.50 -3.79
CA ASP A 21 -20.07 9.17 -2.35
C ASP A 21 -19.07 8.05 -1.99
N GLN A 22 -18.97 7.01 -2.84
CA GLN A 22 -17.98 5.95 -2.64
C GLN A 22 -16.53 6.45 -2.80
N GLU A 23 -16.30 7.38 -3.72
CA GLU A 23 -14.97 7.95 -3.94
C GLU A 23 -14.56 8.87 -2.79
N GLU A 24 -15.48 9.66 -2.25
CA GLU A 24 -15.26 10.49 -1.07
C GLU A 24 -14.90 9.62 0.14
N LYS A 25 -15.71 8.60 0.44
CA LYS A 25 -15.42 7.65 1.54
C LYS A 25 -14.08 6.94 1.38
N TYR A 26 -13.73 6.53 0.17
CA TYR A 26 -12.42 5.94 -0.13
C TYR A 26 -11.30 6.92 0.20
N ARG A 27 -11.41 8.17 -0.28
CA ARG A 27 -10.39 9.20 -0.09
C ARG A 27 -10.18 9.52 1.38
N ASP A 28 -11.26 9.70 2.13
CA ASP A 28 -11.21 9.99 3.57
C ASP A 28 -10.60 8.84 4.35
N ALA A 29 -10.92 7.61 3.98
CA ALA A 29 -10.34 6.42 4.60
C ALA A 29 -8.83 6.31 4.33
N ILE A 30 -8.38 6.57 3.10
CA ILE A 30 -6.94 6.62 2.77
C ILE A 30 -6.25 7.72 3.57
N GLU A 31 -6.83 8.91 3.63
CA GLU A 31 -6.24 10.03 4.38
C GLU A 31 -6.06 9.65 5.86
N SER A 32 -7.13 9.15 6.48
CA SER A 32 -7.15 8.79 7.91
C SER A 32 -6.17 7.67 8.24
N LEU A 33 -6.14 6.60 7.42
CA LEU A 33 -5.19 5.50 7.59
C LEU A 33 -3.74 5.97 7.39
N SER A 34 -3.50 6.82 6.39
CA SER A 34 -2.16 7.29 6.06
C SER A 34 -1.58 8.23 7.13
N ALA A 35 -2.44 9.00 7.81
CA ALA A 35 -2.04 9.90 8.90
C ALA A 35 -1.46 9.12 10.10
N GLY A 36 -1.89 7.88 10.32
CA GLY A 36 -1.35 7.00 11.36
C GLY A 36 -0.02 6.32 11.03
N VAL A 37 0.61 6.67 9.89
CA VAL A 37 1.87 6.07 9.42
C VAL A 37 2.92 7.14 9.15
N ASP A 38 3.95 7.14 9.99
CA ASP A 38 5.12 7.98 9.82
C ASP A 38 6.33 7.13 9.43
N ILE A 39 6.86 7.36 8.23
CA ILE A 39 8.02 6.64 7.70
C ILE A 39 9.23 7.49 8.04
N VAL A 40 10.00 7.05 9.03
CA VAL A 40 11.14 7.80 9.57
C VAL A 40 12.44 7.11 9.18
N ASP A 41 13.40 7.87 8.67
CA ASP A 41 14.76 7.37 8.49
C ASP A 41 15.40 7.12 9.86
N ASP A 42 15.37 5.86 10.27
CA ASP A 42 15.89 5.38 11.56
C ASP A 42 17.34 4.93 11.48
N GLY A 43 18.01 5.16 10.34
CA GLY A 43 19.40 4.74 10.12
C GLY A 43 19.58 3.21 10.00
N TRP A 44 18.48 2.44 10.01
CA TRP A 44 18.55 0.97 9.93
C TRP A 44 19.34 0.50 8.72
N PHE A 45 19.05 1.06 7.54
CA PHE A 45 19.72 0.62 6.31
C PHE A 45 21.22 0.93 6.33
N ASP A 46 21.63 2.08 6.86
CA ASP A 46 23.04 2.47 6.95
C ASP A 46 23.79 1.60 7.95
N GLY A 47 23.13 1.19 9.03
CA GLY A 47 23.67 0.30 10.06
C GLY A 47 23.88 -1.15 9.63
N LEU A 48 23.31 -1.59 8.49
CA LEU A 48 23.51 -2.94 7.97
C LEU A 48 24.95 -3.19 7.50
N SER A 49 25.41 -4.42 7.69
CA SER A 49 26.65 -4.90 7.09
C SER A 49 26.59 -4.88 5.56
N ASP A 50 27.75 -4.84 4.90
CA ASP A 50 27.80 -4.93 3.43
C ASP A 50 27.22 -6.26 2.92
N GLY A 51 27.34 -7.33 3.70
CA GLY A 51 26.74 -8.63 3.40
C GLY A 51 25.21 -8.57 3.40
N ASP A 52 24.61 -8.01 4.45
CA ASP A 52 23.16 -7.85 4.57
C ASP A 52 22.60 -6.91 3.50
N LYS A 53 23.30 -5.80 3.22
CA LYS A 53 22.97 -4.89 2.11
C LYS A 53 23.00 -5.63 0.78
N ALA A 54 24.03 -6.45 0.52
CA ALA A 54 24.11 -7.25 -0.69
C ALA A 54 22.98 -8.27 -0.81
N LEU A 55 22.55 -8.89 0.30
CA LEU A 55 21.40 -9.79 0.33
C LEU A 55 20.09 -9.05 -0.02
N LEU A 56 19.83 -7.89 0.60
CA LEU A 56 18.67 -7.05 0.26
C LEU A 56 18.65 -6.66 -1.21
N VAL A 57 19.80 -6.25 -1.73
CA VAL A 57 19.94 -5.88 -3.15
C VAL A 57 19.69 -7.10 -4.04
N ARG A 58 20.23 -8.26 -3.69
CA ARG A 58 20.07 -9.47 -4.50
C ARG A 58 18.62 -9.96 -4.56
N PHE A 59 17.92 -9.96 -3.42
CA PHE A 59 16.62 -10.62 -3.30
C PHE A 59 15.43 -9.68 -3.47
N SER A 60 15.53 -8.43 -3.01
CA SER A 60 14.41 -7.48 -2.99
C SER A 60 14.62 -6.31 -3.95
N LEU A 61 15.67 -5.51 -3.75
CA LEU A 61 15.79 -4.19 -4.41
C LEU A 61 16.24 -4.31 -5.87
N ARG A 62 17.14 -5.25 -6.16
CA ARG A 62 17.93 -5.37 -7.40
C ARG A 62 18.85 -4.17 -7.61
N SER A 63 20.06 -4.43 -8.09
CA SER A 63 21.12 -3.41 -8.22
C SER A 63 20.80 -2.29 -9.21
N ASP A 64 19.88 -2.52 -10.14
CA ASP A 64 19.51 -1.57 -11.21
C ASP A 64 18.29 -0.69 -10.86
N SER A 65 17.83 -0.72 -9.60
CA SER A 65 16.63 -0.01 -9.16
C SER A 65 16.86 1.45 -8.77
N ASN A 66 18.11 1.91 -8.65
CA ASN A 66 18.46 3.23 -8.08
C ASN A 66 17.71 3.48 -6.77
N TYR A 67 17.72 2.50 -5.87
CA TYR A 67 16.96 2.55 -4.64
C TYR A 67 17.52 3.62 -3.68
N LYS A 68 16.63 4.22 -2.90
CA LYS A 68 16.96 5.04 -1.74
C LYS A 68 16.10 4.57 -0.57
N PHE A 69 16.72 4.34 0.58
CA PHE A 69 15.99 4.07 1.82
C PHE A 69 15.22 5.33 2.23
N LEU A 70 13.92 5.17 2.51
CA LEU A 70 13.07 6.25 2.99
C LEU A 70 12.92 6.22 4.50
N GLY A 71 12.91 5.02 5.08
CA GLY A 71 12.72 4.84 6.51
C GLY A 71 11.93 3.59 6.86
N SER A 72 11.51 3.56 8.10
CA SER A 72 10.88 2.41 8.74
C SER A 72 9.60 2.79 9.45
N TRP A 73 8.68 1.84 9.56
CA TRP A 73 7.48 1.96 10.37
C TRP A 73 6.99 0.59 10.80
N ARG A 74 6.78 0.35 12.10
CA ARG A 74 6.27 -0.93 12.66
C ARG A 74 6.87 -2.21 12.03
N GLY A 75 8.19 -2.23 11.79
CA GLY A 75 8.90 -3.39 11.21
C GLY A 75 8.95 -3.44 9.68
N TYR A 76 8.20 -2.58 8.99
CA TYR A 76 8.32 -2.38 7.55
C TYR A 76 9.54 -1.50 7.23
N ARG A 77 10.29 -1.89 6.20
CA ARG A 77 11.45 -1.14 5.68
C ARG A 77 11.14 -0.64 4.27
N VAL A 78 11.10 0.67 4.09
CA VAL A 78 10.59 1.30 2.87
C VAL A 78 11.72 1.91 2.05
N PHE A 79 11.74 1.59 0.76
CA PHE A 79 12.66 2.15 -0.22
C PHE A 79 11.87 2.78 -1.36
N THR A 80 12.38 3.86 -1.93
CA THR A 80 11.90 4.42 -3.20
C THR A 80 12.89 4.10 -4.32
N GLY A 81 12.42 4.01 -5.57
CA GLY A 81 13.26 3.70 -6.71
C GLY A 81 12.46 3.30 -7.94
N LYS A 82 13.12 2.63 -8.90
CA LYS A 82 12.50 2.01 -10.06
C LYS A 82 12.41 0.50 -9.84
N PHE A 83 11.21 0.02 -9.58
CA PHE A 83 10.96 -1.39 -9.32
C PHE A 83 10.15 -2.03 -10.45
N MET A 84 10.28 -3.34 -10.59
CA MET A 84 9.46 -4.10 -11.54
C MET A 84 8.07 -4.35 -10.94
N GLY A 85 7.03 -3.96 -11.66
CA GLY A 85 5.66 -4.28 -11.28
C GLY A 85 5.37 -5.76 -11.50
N ARG A 86 4.79 -6.42 -10.49
CA ARG A 86 4.44 -7.85 -10.56
C ARG A 86 3.46 -8.16 -11.70
N THR A 87 2.44 -7.33 -11.87
CA THR A 87 1.40 -7.50 -12.90
C THR A 87 1.86 -7.08 -14.29
N THR A 88 2.50 -5.91 -14.40
CA THR A 88 2.86 -5.33 -15.70
C THR A 88 4.19 -5.84 -16.24
N ARG A 89 5.04 -6.43 -15.39
CA ARG A 89 6.44 -6.79 -15.68
C ARG A 89 7.30 -5.61 -16.18
N ARG A 90 6.81 -4.37 -16.03
CA ARG A 90 7.51 -3.15 -16.42
C ARG A 90 8.20 -2.54 -15.22
N LYS A 91 9.32 -1.86 -15.46
CA LYS A 91 9.97 -1.05 -14.44
C LYS A 91 9.38 0.36 -14.44
N SER A 92 8.96 0.81 -13.27
CA SER A 92 8.42 2.16 -13.06
C SER A 92 8.83 2.68 -11.70
N LYS A 93 8.75 4.00 -11.51
CA LYS A 93 8.93 4.61 -10.19
C LYS A 93 7.92 4.01 -9.20
N GLY A 94 8.33 3.88 -7.96
CA GLY A 94 7.49 3.37 -6.89
C GLY A 94 8.28 3.07 -5.64
N TYR A 95 7.71 2.18 -4.84
CA TYR A 95 8.22 1.82 -3.52
C TYR A 95 8.49 0.32 -3.45
N MET A 96 9.52 -0.06 -2.71
CA MET A 96 9.77 -1.42 -2.27
C MET A 96 9.59 -1.46 -0.75
N VAL A 97 8.73 -2.32 -0.25
CA VAL A 97 8.56 -2.54 1.18
C VAL A 97 9.03 -3.93 1.53
N ASN A 98 9.99 -4.03 2.44
CA ASN A 98 10.36 -5.30 3.05
C ASN A 98 9.66 -5.43 4.40
N ASP A 99 9.05 -6.58 4.61
CA ASP A 99 8.24 -6.83 5.81
C ASP A 99 9.07 -7.51 6.91
N HIS A 100 8.91 -7.03 8.14
CA HIS A 100 9.49 -7.58 9.37
C HIS A 100 10.96 -8.02 9.27
N VAL A 101 11.79 -7.26 8.54
CA VAL A 101 13.22 -7.53 8.44
C VAL A 101 13.90 -7.01 9.71
N GLY A 102 14.44 -7.93 10.51
CA GLY A 102 15.21 -7.63 11.71
C GLY A 102 16.55 -6.97 11.39
N ASP A 103 17.38 -6.81 12.42
CA ASP A 103 18.68 -6.13 12.31
C ASP A 103 19.75 -6.99 11.63
N VAL A 104 19.48 -8.29 11.46
CA VAL A 104 20.34 -9.25 10.75
C VAL A 104 19.52 -9.95 9.68
N ILE A 105 20.05 -9.99 8.46
CA ILE A 105 19.36 -10.55 7.28
C ILE A 105 19.96 -11.91 6.90
N GLU A 106 21.19 -12.19 7.33
CA GLU A 106 21.94 -13.41 6.99
C GLU A 106 21.17 -14.73 7.21
N SER A 107 20.24 -14.77 8.17
CA SER A 107 19.44 -15.98 8.46
C SER A 107 18.13 -16.10 7.67
N THR A 108 17.71 -15.09 6.89
CA THR A 108 16.39 -15.08 6.25
C THR A 108 16.41 -14.33 4.93
N VAL A 109 15.89 -14.97 3.87
CA VAL A 109 15.72 -14.30 2.56
C VAL A 109 14.72 -13.15 2.74
N PRO A 110 15.15 -11.89 2.57
CA PRO A 110 14.25 -10.76 2.78
C PRO A 110 13.13 -10.81 1.74
N ARG A 111 11.89 -10.63 2.21
CA ARG A 111 10.71 -10.59 1.35
C ARG A 111 10.32 -9.14 1.13
N GLY A 112 10.57 -8.67 -0.09
CA GLY A 112 10.20 -7.33 -0.55
C GLY A 112 9.03 -7.37 -1.53
N SER A 113 8.16 -6.37 -1.43
CA SER A 113 7.03 -6.15 -2.32
C SER A 113 7.12 -4.79 -3.01
N SER A 114 6.94 -4.76 -4.33
CA SER A 114 6.92 -3.52 -5.11
C SER A 114 5.51 -2.92 -5.26
N PHE A 115 5.41 -1.63 -5.01
CA PHE A 115 4.18 -0.84 -5.08
C PHE A 115 4.36 0.36 -6.01
N HIS A 116 3.42 0.54 -6.92
CA HIS A 116 3.40 1.64 -7.90
C HIS A 116 2.13 2.44 -7.67
N VAL A 117 2.11 3.15 -6.55
CA VAL A 117 0.97 3.84 -5.96
C VAL A 117 1.46 5.14 -5.35
N GLU A 118 0.55 6.05 -5.00
CA GLU A 118 0.90 7.27 -4.27
C GLU A 118 1.33 6.95 -2.83
N GLU A 119 2.14 7.81 -2.21
CA GLU A 119 2.68 7.55 -0.86
C GLU A 119 1.58 7.35 0.18
N LYS A 120 0.49 8.13 0.11
CA LYS A 120 -0.66 8.00 1.02
C LYS A 120 -1.31 6.62 0.93
N GLU A 121 -1.44 6.09 -0.28
CA GLU A 121 -1.98 4.76 -0.50
C GLU A 121 -1.02 3.69 0.04
N LEU A 122 0.29 3.85 -0.15
CA LEU A 122 1.29 2.95 0.45
C LEU A 122 1.17 2.90 1.97
N LYS A 123 1.09 4.08 2.60
CA LYS A 123 0.91 4.21 4.05
C LYS A 123 -0.37 3.52 4.53
N ALA A 124 -1.49 3.71 3.82
CA ALA A 124 -2.73 3.02 4.13
C ALA A 124 -2.61 1.48 4.00
N ILE A 125 -1.94 0.96 2.96
CA ILE A 125 -1.64 -0.48 2.82
C ILE A 125 -0.89 -0.99 4.04
N MET A 126 0.18 -0.30 4.43
CA MET A 126 1.02 -0.67 5.56
C MET A 126 0.22 -0.69 6.86
N ARG A 127 -0.62 0.33 7.09
CA ARG A 127 -1.51 0.41 8.26
C ARG A 127 -2.45 -0.79 8.35
N ILE A 128 -3.17 -1.09 7.26
CA ILE A 128 -4.08 -2.23 7.18
C ILE A 128 -3.34 -3.55 7.43
N SER A 129 -2.17 -3.71 6.80
CA SER A 129 -1.33 -4.91 6.94
C SER A 129 -0.88 -5.14 8.38
N ALA A 130 -0.44 -4.07 9.08
CA ALA A 130 0.03 -4.16 10.46
C ALA A 130 -1.07 -4.54 11.45
N ASP A 131 -2.27 -3.97 11.32
CA ASP A 131 -3.32 -4.12 12.35
C ASP A 131 -4.21 -5.34 12.14
N SER A 132 -4.16 -5.96 10.95
CA SER A 132 -5.01 -7.10 10.64
C SER A 132 -4.44 -8.46 11.06
N ASN A 133 -3.23 -8.51 11.66
CA ASN A 133 -2.53 -9.69 12.22
C ASN A 133 -2.40 -10.94 11.32
N GLU A 134 -3.03 -10.97 10.14
CA GLU A 134 -3.16 -12.13 9.24
C GLU A 134 -2.87 -11.77 7.77
N VAL A 135 -2.62 -10.50 7.46
CA VAL A 135 -2.62 -10.01 6.09
C VAL A 135 -1.20 -9.60 5.72
N ASP A 136 -0.49 -10.48 5.00
CA ASP A 136 0.68 -10.11 4.19
C ASP A 136 0.37 -8.82 3.42
N ILE A 137 1.32 -7.88 3.39
CA ILE A 137 1.20 -6.56 2.73
C ILE A 137 0.67 -6.65 1.28
N HIS A 138 0.92 -7.78 0.60
CA HIS A 138 0.30 -8.09 -0.69
C HIS A 138 -1.23 -8.24 -0.63
N SER A 139 -1.74 -8.98 0.35
CA SER A 139 -3.17 -9.17 0.56
C SER A 139 -3.85 -7.86 0.94
N ALA A 140 -3.18 -6.99 1.70
CA ALA A 140 -3.68 -5.66 2.03
C ALA A 140 -3.82 -4.80 0.75
N ARG A 141 -2.84 -4.85 -0.15
CA ARG A 141 -2.92 -4.19 -1.46
C ARG A 141 -4.05 -4.76 -2.34
N TYR A 142 -4.24 -6.08 -2.36
CA TYR A 142 -5.33 -6.67 -3.13
C TYR A 142 -6.69 -6.17 -2.65
N ARG A 143 -6.87 -5.96 -1.34
CA ARG A 143 -8.10 -5.36 -0.80
C ARG A 143 -8.28 -3.91 -1.25
N LEU A 144 -7.20 -3.15 -1.39
CA LEU A 144 -7.25 -1.77 -1.88
C LEU A 144 -7.63 -1.62 -3.36
N TYR A 145 -7.21 -2.55 -4.22
CA TYR A 145 -7.36 -2.42 -5.68
C TYR A 145 -8.21 -3.51 -6.34
N SER A 146 -8.81 -4.43 -5.58
CA SER A 146 -9.67 -5.48 -6.11
C SER A 146 -10.88 -4.88 -6.85
N GLN A 147 -10.81 -4.92 -8.18
CA GLN A 147 -11.95 -4.72 -9.09
C GLN A 147 -12.85 -5.98 -9.20
N GLY A 148 -12.69 -6.95 -8.29
CA GLY A 148 -13.23 -8.32 -8.41
C GLY A 148 -14.35 -8.69 -7.43
N GLY A 149 -15.05 -7.73 -6.82
CA GLY A 149 -16.22 -7.99 -5.96
C GLY A 149 -15.99 -7.84 -4.45
N LEU A 150 -14.75 -7.62 -4.00
CA LEU A 150 -14.44 -7.04 -2.68
C LEU A 150 -13.97 -5.61 -2.94
N SER A 151 -14.91 -4.68 -2.85
CA SER A 151 -14.93 -3.35 -3.47
C SER A 151 -14.14 -2.29 -2.68
N ARG A 152 -14.03 -1.08 -3.27
CA ARG A 152 -13.70 0.18 -2.59
C ARG A 152 -14.40 0.36 -1.23
N ASP A 153 -15.51 -0.34 -0.98
CA ASP A 153 -16.24 -0.33 0.28
C ASP A 153 -15.48 -1.01 1.44
N SER A 154 -14.48 -1.85 1.14
CA SER A 154 -13.69 -2.54 2.16
C SER A 154 -12.73 -1.62 2.92
N ILE A 155 -12.24 -0.55 2.29
CA ILE A 155 -11.26 0.35 2.91
C ILE A 155 -11.91 1.24 3.97
N PRO A 156 -13.06 1.90 3.73
CA PRO A 156 -13.80 2.58 4.79
C PRO A 156 -14.15 1.64 5.95
N TYR A 157 -14.48 0.39 5.66
CA TYR A 157 -14.74 -0.62 6.69
C TYR A 157 -13.51 -0.88 7.57
N PHE A 158 -12.33 -1.13 6.98
CA PHE A 158 -11.10 -1.34 7.76
C PHE A 158 -10.65 -0.07 8.49
N ALA A 159 -10.75 1.10 7.86
CA ALA A 159 -10.46 2.37 8.51
C ALA A 159 -11.32 2.53 9.76
N LYS A 160 -12.63 2.27 9.65
CA LYS A 160 -13.53 2.29 10.80
C LYS A 160 -13.10 1.30 11.89
N GLN A 161 -12.87 0.03 11.54
CA GLN A 161 -12.48 -0.99 12.53
C GLN A 161 -11.16 -0.66 13.25
N ILE A 162 -10.17 -0.19 12.51
CA ILE A 162 -8.84 0.14 13.06
C ILE A 162 -8.96 1.37 13.97
N LEU A 163 -9.59 2.44 13.50
CA LEU A 163 -9.67 3.71 14.23
C LEU A 163 -10.61 3.64 15.44
N GLU A 164 -11.72 2.90 15.36
CA GLU A 164 -12.61 2.69 16.51
C GLU A 164 -11.95 1.82 17.59
N GLY A 165 -11.01 0.94 17.22
CA GLY A 165 -10.22 0.17 18.18
C GLY A 165 -9.12 0.95 18.88
N GLU A 166 -8.82 2.18 18.45
CA GLU A 166 -7.82 3.08 19.05
C GLU A 166 -8.43 4.11 20.04
N SER A 167 -9.76 4.19 20.12
CA SER A 167 -10.53 5.14 20.95
C SER A 167 -10.85 4.58 22.33
#